data_AF-A0A452XDU4-F1
#
_entry.id   AF-A0A452XDU4-F1
#
_cell.length_a   1.000
_cell.length_b   1.000
_cell.length_c   1.000
_cell.angle_alpha   90.00
_cell.angle_beta   90.00
_cell.angle_gamma   90.00
#
_symmetry.space_group_name_H-M   'P 1'
#
loop_
_entity.id
_entity.type
_entity.pdbx_description
1 polymer ?
#
loop_
_entity_poly.entity_id
_entity_poly.type
_entity_poly.pdbx_seq_one_letter_code
_entity_poly.pdbx_strand_id
1 'polypeptide(L)'
;QATLRVDEIHKILRERIEQYNRKVGIENIGRVVQVGDGIARIIGLGEIMSGELVKFAEGTRGIALNLESKNVGIVLMGDGLMIQEGSFVKATGRIAQIPVSEAYLGRVVNALAKPIDGKGEIIASESRLIESPAPSIISRRSVYEPLQT
;
A
#
# COMPACT_ATOMS: atom_id res chain seq x y z
N GLN A 1 -5.86 -17.20 -30.22
CA GLN A 1 -6.98 -17.17 -29.25
C GLN A 1 -6.55 -17.98 -28.04
N ALA A 2 -6.26 -17.33 -26.90
CA ALA A 2 -5.84 -18.02 -25.69
C ALA A 2 -7.09 -18.47 -24.90
N THR A 3 -7.54 -19.69 -25.14
CA THR A 3 -8.55 -20.35 -24.32
C THR A 3 -7.91 -20.79 -23.00
N LEU A 4 -7.96 -19.94 -21.98
CA LEU A 4 -7.71 -20.35 -20.60
C LEU A 4 -8.75 -21.43 -20.26
N ARG A 5 -8.32 -22.65 -19.92
CA ARG A 5 -9.24 -23.74 -19.60
C ARG A 5 -9.99 -23.41 -18.31
N VAL A 6 -11.31 -23.53 -18.35
CA VAL A 6 -12.23 -23.26 -17.23
C VAL A 6 -11.81 -24.05 -15.97
N ASP A 7 -11.25 -25.26 -16.14
CA ASP A 7 -10.76 -26.10 -15.06
C ASP A 7 -9.58 -25.49 -14.27
N GLU A 8 -8.67 -24.78 -14.94
CA GLU A 8 -7.54 -24.10 -14.27
C GLU A 8 -8.04 -22.95 -13.40
N ILE A 9 -9.04 -22.20 -13.86
CA ILE A 9 -9.66 -21.11 -13.10
C ILE A 9 -10.35 -21.65 -11.85
N HIS A 10 -11.10 -22.74 -11.97
CA HIS A 10 -11.76 -23.38 -10.82
C HIS A 10 -10.76 -23.91 -9.79
N LYS A 11 -9.63 -24.49 -10.25
CA LYS A 11 -8.57 -24.98 -9.37
C LYS A 11 -7.93 -23.83 -8.58
N ILE A 12 -7.55 -22.75 -9.25
CA ILE A 12 -6.94 -21.57 -8.61
C ILE A 12 -7.88 -20.95 -7.58
N LEU A 13 -9.18 -20.80 -7.90
CA LEU A 13 -10.17 -20.27 -6.96
C LEU A 13 -10.35 -21.16 -5.72
N ARG A 14 -10.41 -22.49 -5.92
CA ARG A 14 -10.57 -23.45 -4.81
C ARG A 14 -9.35 -23.41 -3.88
N GLU A 15 -8.14 -23.41 -4.42
CA GLU A 15 -6.90 -23.26 -3.64
C GLU A 15 -6.88 -21.94 -2.83
N ARG A 16 -7.35 -20.83 -3.42
CA ARG A 16 -7.43 -19.53 -2.73
C ARG A 16 -8.42 -19.51 -1.57
N ILE A 17 -9.53 -20.24 -1.69
CA ILE A 17 -10.54 -20.40 -0.63
C ILE A 17 -10.00 -21.30 0.48
N GLU A 18 -9.34 -22.41 0.14
CA GLU A 18 -8.74 -23.32 1.12
C GLU A 18 -7.62 -22.63 1.93
N GLN A 19 -6.85 -21.76 1.30
CA GLN A 19 -5.81 -20.95 1.97
C GLN A 19 -6.37 -19.76 2.76
N TYR A 20 -7.68 -19.49 2.70
CA TYR A 20 -8.30 -18.37 3.40
C TYR A 20 -8.39 -18.64 4.91
N ASN A 21 -7.28 -18.40 5.60
CA ASN A 21 -7.18 -18.56 7.04
C ASN A 21 -7.55 -17.24 7.73
N ARG A 22 -8.70 -17.18 8.41
CA ARG A 22 -9.10 -16.01 9.22
C ARG A 22 -8.17 -15.89 10.43
N LYS A 23 -7.10 -15.12 10.30
CA LYS A 23 -6.31 -14.68 11.45
C LYS A 23 -7.12 -13.61 12.21
N VAL A 24 -7.59 -13.96 13.40
CA VAL A 24 -8.12 -12.99 14.37
C VAL A 24 -6.91 -12.30 14.99
N GLY A 25 -6.67 -11.04 14.58
CA GLY A 25 -5.63 -10.19 15.15
C GLY A 25 -6.24 -9.05 15.97
N ILE A 26 -5.46 -8.48 16.88
CA ILE A 26 -5.79 -7.18 17.49
C ILE A 26 -5.61 -6.15 16.38
N GLU A 27 -6.71 -5.60 15.87
CA GLU A 27 -6.68 -4.62 14.79
C GLU A 27 -6.74 -3.20 15.38
N ASN A 28 -5.74 -2.39 15.09
CA ASN A 28 -5.75 -0.98 15.46
C ASN A 28 -6.69 -0.23 14.50
N ILE A 29 -7.90 0.07 14.97
CA ILE A 29 -8.99 0.65 14.19
C ILE A 29 -9.24 2.09 14.66
N GLY A 30 -9.54 2.97 13.71
CA GLY A 30 -10.02 4.32 13.95
C GLY A 30 -11.27 4.63 13.14
N ARG A 31 -11.82 5.82 13.40
CA ARG A 31 -13.03 6.33 12.76
C ARG A 31 -12.76 7.69 12.13
N VAL A 32 -13.16 7.87 10.87
CA VAL A 32 -13.04 9.15 10.17
C VAL A 32 -13.99 10.16 10.82
N VAL A 33 -13.47 11.34 11.15
CA VAL A 33 -14.26 12.49 11.62
C VAL A 33 -14.47 13.49 10.51
N GLN A 34 -13.44 13.71 9.71
CA GLN A 34 -13.47 14.68 8.63
C GLN A 34 -12.65 14.16 7.46
N VAL A 35 -13.13 14.45 6.25
CA VAL A 35 -12.38 14.26 5.01
C VAL A 35 -12.54 15.50 4.16
N GLY A 36 -11.45 15.98 3.56
CA GLY A 36 -11.43 17.14 2.68
C GLY A 36 -10.07 17.32 2.05
N ASP A 37 -10.04 17.72 0.77
CA ASP A 37 -8.82 18.04 0.01
C ASP A 37 -7.73 16.95 0.08
N GLY A 38 -8.13 15.67 0.06
CA GLY A 38 -7.20 14.54 0.13
C GLY A 38 -6.63 14.26 1.52
N ILE A 39 -7.15 14.91 2.57
CA ILE A 39 -6.75 14.70 3.97
C ILE A 39 -7.95 14.15 4.75
N ALA A 40 -7.72 13.09 5.52
CA ALA A 40 -8.67 12.56 6.47
C ALA A 40 -8.16 12.75 7.90
N ARG A 41 -9.05 13.20 8.80
CA ARG A 41 -8.81 13.24 10.25
C ARG A 41 -9.49 12.05 10.91
N ILE A 42 -8.71 11.24 11.60
CA ILE A 42 -9.17 9.99 12.21
C ILE A 42 -9.04 10.09 13.73
N ILE A 43 -10.07 9.68 14.48
CA ILE A 43 -9.96 9.43 15.92
C ILE A 43 -9.74 7.93 16.14
N GLY A 44 -8.93 7.58 17.13
CA GLY A 44 -8.51 6.20 17.41
C GLY A 44 -7.10 5.97 16.92
N LEU A 45 -6.81 4.77 16.40
CA LEU A 45 -5.48 4.42 15.91
C LEU A 45 -4.37 4.59 16.97
N GLY A 46 -4.62 4.21 18.22
CA GLY A 46 -3.76 4.55 19.37
C GLY A 46 -2.30 4.07 19.26
N GLU A 47 -2.05 3.00 18.51
CA GLU A 47 -0.70 2.43 18.30
C GLU A 47 -0.12 2.73 16.91
N ILE A 48 -0.66 3.72 16.18
CA ILE A 48 -0.17 4.02 14.82
C ILE A 48 1.19 4.71 14.85
N MET A 49 2.04 4.34 13.89
CA MET A 49 3.34 4.98 13.69
C MET A 49 3.26 6.12 12.66
N SER A 50 4.15 7.10 12.78
CA SER A 50 4.31 8.12 11.74
C SER A 50 4.87 7.49 10.48
N GLY A 51 4.32 7.84 9.32
CA GLY A 51 4.63 7.23 8.03
C GLY A 51 4.00 5.85 7.84
N GLU A 52 3.10 5.38 8.71
CA GLU A 52 2.43 4.09 8.55
C GLU A 52 1.37 4.12 7.45
N LEU A 53 1.24 3.02 6.71
CA LEU A 53 0.13 2.82 5.79
C LEU A 53 -1.14 2.46 6.55
N VAL A 54 -2.24 3.07 6.13
CA VAL A 54 -3.59 2.70 6.58
C VAL A 54 -4.44 2.25 5.40
N LYS A 55 -5.48 1.49 5.71
CA LYS A 55 -6.49 1.06 4.77
C LYS A 55 -7.87 1.48 5.25
N PHE A 56 -8.58 2.22 4.40
CA PHE A 56 -9.98 2.59 4.61
C PHE A 56 -10.89 1.42 4.27
N ALA A 57 -12.10 1.38 4.84
CA ALA A 57 -13.07 0.31 4.61
C ALA A 57 -13.39 0.08 3.12
N GLU A 58 -13.47 1.16 2.33
CA GLU A 58 -13.71 1.11 0.88
C GLU A 58 -12.48 0.59 0.08
N GLY A 59 -11.30 0.59 0.68
CA GLY A 59 -10.08 0.02 0.10
C GLY A 59 -9.03 1.06 -0.29
N THR A 60 -9.38 2.35 -0.27
CA THR A 60 -8.42 3.46 -0.40
C THR A 60 -7.30 3.32 0.65
N ARG A 61 -6.07 3.61 0.24
CA ARG A 61 -4.90 3.63 1.11
C ARG A 61 -4.59 5.05 1.54
N GLY A 62 -3.98 5.21 2.70
CA GLY A 62 -3.44 6.49 3.14
C GLY A 62 -2.14 6.32 3.91
N ILE A 63 -1.47 7.44 4.16
CA ILE A 63 -0.26 7.51 4.99
C ILE A 63 -0.54 8.42 6.18
N ALA A 64 -0.25 7.95 7.38
CA ALA A 64 -0.30 8.77 8.58
C ALA A 64 0.89 9.73 8.62
N LEU A 65 0.62 11.04 8.62
CA LEU A 65 1.67 12.07 8.64
C LEU A 65 1.69 12.87 9.94
N ASN A 66 0.52 13.24 10.46
CA ASN A 66 0.40 14.02 11.68
C ASN A 66 -0.24 13.19 12.79
N LEU A 67 0.41 13.10 13.95
CA LEU A 67 -0.07 12.36 15.11
C LEU A 67 -0.36 13.36 16.23
N GLU A 68 -1.62 13.79 16.37
CA GLU A 68 -2.05 14.67 17.46
C GLU A 68 -2.59 13.84 18.63
N SER A 69 -2.68 14.45 19.83
CA SER A 69 -3.15 13.74 21.03
C SER A 69 -4.57 13.17 20.91
N LYS A 70 -5.41 13.75 20.04
CA LYS A 70 -6.82 13.38 19.88
C LYS A 70 -7.17 12.84 18.51
N ASN A 71 -6.37 13.10 17.48
CA ASN A 71 -6.66 12.70 16.12
C ASN A 71 -5.36 12.46 15.33
N VAL A 72 -5.50 11.73 14.24
CA VAL A 72 -4.44 11.38 13.31
C VAL A 72 -4.79 11.98 11.96
N GLY A 73 -3.86 12.77 11.41
CA GLY A 73 -3.93 13.31 10.05
C GLY A 73 -3.36 12.30 9.06
N ILE A 74 -4.22 11.83 8.15
CA ILE A 74 -3.88 10.84 7.14
C ILE A 74 -4.05 11.46 5.76
N VAL A 75 -3.01 11.40 4.94
CA VAL A 75 -3.10 11.78 3.53
C VAL A 75 -3.58 10.59 2.72
N LEU A 76 -4.60 10.83 1.90
CA LEU A 76 -5.23 9.83 1.05
C LEU A 76 -4.40 9.61 -0.22
N MET A 77 -4.17 8.35 -0.58
CA MET A 77 -3.49 7.95 -1.81
C MET A 77 -4.53 7.55 -2.86
N GLY A 78 -5.38 8.51 -3.22
CA GLY A 78 -6.52 8.38 -4.13
C GLY A 78 -7.52 9.51 -3.92
N ASP A 79 -8.61 9.52 -4.67
CA ASP A 79 -9.54 10.67 -4.70
C ASP A 79 -10.40 10.81 -3.44
N GLY A 80 -10.53 9.75 -2.63
CA GLY A 80 -11.20 9.81 -1.33
C GLY A 80 -12.71 10.09 -1.36
N LEU A 81 -13.32 10.19 -2.55
CA LEU A 81 -14.72 10.59 -2.76
C LEU A 81 -15.74 9.66 -2.09
N MET A 82 -15.37 8.39 -1.89
CA MET A 82 -16.23 7.39 -1.27
C MET A 82 -16.06 7.30 0.25
N ILE A 83 -15.10 8.03 0.82
CA ILE A 83 -14.86 8.05 2.25
C ILE A 83 -15.85 9.00 2.90
N GLN A 84 -16.61 8.49 3.86
CA GLN A 84 -17.59 9.28 4.61
C GLN A 84 -17.15 9.44 6.06
N GLU A 85 -17.64 10.50 6.71
CA GLU A 85 -17.57 10.60 8.16
C GLU A 85 -18.15 9.34 8.82
N GLY A 86 -17.46 8.88 9.86
CA GLY A 86 -17.82 7.66 10.56
C GLY A 86 -17.27 6.37 9.95
N SER A 87 -16.63 6.43 8.77
CA SER A 87 -16.00 5.26 8.13
C SER A 87 -14.88 4.69 8.98
N PHE A 88 -14.71 3.38 8.94
CA PHE A 88 -13.60 2.70 9.61
C PHE A 88 -12.30 2.81 8.83
N VAL A 89 -11.22 2.99 9.57
CA VAL A 89 -9.84 3.01 9.07
C VAL A 89 -9.03 2.02 9.87
N LYS A 90 -8.20 1.24 9.20
CA LYS A 90 -7.38 0.21 9.82
C LYS A 90 -5.91 0.50 9.59
N ALA A 91 -5.13 0.51 10.68
CA ALA A 91 -3.68 0.55 10.62
C ALA A 91 -3.12 -0.77 10.07
N THR A 92 -2.10 -0.72 9.21
CA THR A 92 -1.51 -1.94 8.62
C THR A 92 -0.35 -2.51 9.43
N GLY A 93 0.15 -1.76 10.42
CA GLY A 93 1.34 -2.06 11.21
C GLY A 93 2.64 -1.94 10.40
N ARG A 94 2.59 -1.37 9.20
CA ARG A 94 3.73 -1.28 8.28
C ARG A 94 3.97 0.16 7.88
N ILE A 95 5.20 0.62 8.10
CA ILE A 95 5.69 1.88 7.55
C ILE A 95 5.53 1.85 6.02
N ALA A 96 5.29 3.01 5.43
CA ALA A 96 5.10 3.22 4.00
C ALA A 96 6.14 2.45 3.18
N GLN A 97 5.66 1.39 2.52
CA GLN A 97 6.46 0.48 1.73
C GLN A 97 5.73 0.07 0.46
N ILE A 98 6.51 -0.16 -0.59
CA ILE A 98 6.03 -0.64 -1.89
C ILE A 98 6.64 -2.01 -2.21
N PRO A 99 5.89 -2.88 -2.91
CA PRO A 99 6.46 -4.09 -3.48
C PRO A 99 7.52 -3.75 -4.54
N VAL A 100 8.60 -4.51 -4.57
CA VAL A 100 9.70 -4.38 -5.54
C VAL A 100 10.07 -5.76 -6.09
N SER A 101 10.43 -5.81 -7.37
CA SER A 101 10.86 -7.04 -8.07
C SER A 101 11.34 -6.68 -9.48
N GLU A 102 12.14 -7.56 -10.10
CA GLU A 102 12.42 -7.50 -11.53
C GLU A 102 11.16 -7.69 -12.39
N ALA A 103 10.10 -8.29 -11.84
CA ALA A 103 8.81 -8.48 -12.52
C ALA A 103 8.10 -7.16 -12.91
N TYR A 104 8.57 -6.02 -12.41
CA TYR A 104 8.08 -4.69 -12.79
C TYR A 104 8.69 -4.17 -14.11
N LEU A 105 9.80 -4.77 -14.60
CA LEU A 105 10.45 -4.33 -15.84
C LEU A 105 9.48 -4.46 -17.03
N GLY A 106 9.34 -3.37 -17.79
CA GLY A 106 8.44 -3.30 -18.95
C GLY A 106 6.94 -3.24 -18.62
N ARG A 107 6.57 -3.07 -17.34
CA ARG A 107 5.20 -2.85 -16.89
C ARG A 107 4.90 -1.35 -16.74
N VAL A 108 3.63 -0.98 -16.83
CA VAL A 108 3.17 0.36 -16.45
C VAL A 108 2.43 0.24 -15.12
N VAL A 109 2.92 0.96 -14.12
CA VAL A 109 2.38 0.94 -12.76
C VAL A 109 2.06 2.34 -12.27
N ASN A 110 1.12 2.44 -11.32
CA ASN A 110 0.86 3.69 -10.61
C ASN A 110 1.84 3.90 -9.44
N ALA A 111 1.71 5.04 -8.74
CA ALA A 111 2.55 5.39 -7.59
C ALA A 111 2.46 4.41 -6.40
N LEU A 112 1.46 3.53 -6.36
CA LEU A 112 1.29 2.48 -5.35
C LEU A 112 1.81 1.12 -5.82
N ALA A 113 2.59 1.09 -6.91
CA ALA A 113 3.09 -0.10 -7.57
C ALA A 113 1.99 -1.07 -8.03
N LYS A 114 0.76 -0.58 -8.27
CA LYS A 114 -0.30 -1.38 -8.89
C LYS A 114 -0.19 -1.30 -10.42
N PRO A 115 -0.27 -2.43 -11.14
CA PRO A 115 -0.26 -2.42 -12.61
C PRO A 115 -1.50 -1.73 -13.16
N ILE A 116 -1.29 -0.86 -14.14
CA ILE A 116 -2.35 -0.15 -14.89
C ILE A 116 -2.30 -0.47 -16.40
N ASP A 117 -1.43 -1.39 -16.81
CA ASP A 117 -1.27 -1.83 -18.21
C ASP A 117 -2.22 -2.95 -18.63
N GLY A 118 -3.09 -3.44 -17.75
CA GLY A 118 -4.06 -4.51 -18.04
C GLY A 118 -3.44 -5.90 -18.21
N LYS A 119 -2.13 -6.08 -18.00
CA LYS A 119 -1.43 -7.37 -18.19
C LYS A 119 -1.50 -8.32 -16.97
N GLY A 120 -2.46 -8.09 -16.06
CA GLY A 120 -2.63 -8.87 -14.83
C GLY A 120 -1.75 -8.39 -13.67
N GLU A 121 -1.81 -9.10 -12.54
CA GLU A 121 -1.06 -8.77 -11.32
C GLU A 121 0.46 -8.95 -11.51
N ILE A 122 1.26 -8.20 -10.73
CA ILE A 122 2.72 -8.37 -10.66
C ILE A 122 3.04 -9.10 -9.37
N ILE A 123 3.68 -10.26 -9.48
CA ILE A 123 4.13 -11.03 -8.31
C ILE A 123 5.45 -10.43 -7.84
N ALA A 124 5.43 -9.76 -6.70
CA ALA A 124 6.62 -9.19 -6.08
C ALA A 124 7.11 -10.10 -4.95
N SER A 125 8.42 -10.36 -4.93
CA SER A 125 9.09 -11.16 -3.90
C SER A 125 9.44 -10.35 -2.66
N GLU A 126 9.66 -9.05 -2.82
CA GLU A 126 10.20 -8.18 -1.77
C GLU A 126 9.38 -6.88 -1.63
N SER A 127 9.59 -6.18 -0.52
CA SER A 127 9.07 -4.83 -0.31
C SER A 127 10.16 -3.91 0.20
N ARG A 128 10.16 -2.67 -0.27
CA ARG A 128 11.08 -1.62 0.19
C ARG A 128 10.30 -0.45 0.78
N LEU A 129 10.88 0.19 1.79
CA LEU A 129 10.36 1.44 2.32
C LEU A 129 10.38 2.52 1.23
N ILE A 130 9.30 3.31 1.17
CA ILE A 130 9.23 4.48 0.28
C ILE A 130 10.26 5.52 0.75
N GLU A 131 10.23 5.82 2.04
CA GLU A 131 11.21 6.68 2.69
C GLU A 131 12.32 5.82 3.28
N SER A 132 13.50 5.89 2.67
CA SER A 132 14.69 5.17 3.15
C SER A 132 15.91 6.10 3.11
N PRO A 133 16.83 5.96 4.08
CA PRO A 133 18.00 6.82 4.13
C PRO A 133 18.87 6.65 2.88
N ALA A 134 19.37 7.76 2.36
CA ALA A 134 20.30 7.73 1.24
C ALA A 134 21.63 7.06 1.63
N PRO A 135 22.38 6.50 0.66
CA PRO A 135 23.70 5.93 0.92
C PRO A 135 24.64 6.95 1.60
N SER A 136 25.34 6.53 2.67
CA SER A 136 26.33 7.34 3.38
C SER A 136 27.58 7.57 2.55
N ILE A 137 28.43 8.56 2.91
CA ILE A 137 29.66 8.89 2.16
C ILE A 137 30.57 7.66 1.99
N ILE A 138 30.71 6.84 3.04
CA ILE A 138 31.56 5.63 3.04
C ILE A 138 31.02 4.56 2.08
N SER A 139 29.70 4.49 1.88
CA SER A 139 29.08 3.54 0.94
C SER A 139 29.13 3.98 -0.52
N ARG A 140 29.55 5.22 -0.79
CA ARG A 140 29.61 5.78 -2.14
C ARG A 140 30.98 5.52 -2.76
N ARG A 141 30.99 5.43 -4.09
CA ARG A 141 32.19 5.47 -4.91
C ARG A 141 32.07 6.66 -5.86
N SER A 142 33.19 7.34 -6.16
CA SER A 142 33.20 8.37 -7.21
C SER A 142 32.64 7.79 -8.50
N VAL A 143 31.81 8.53 -9.23
CA VAL A 143 31.29 8.07 -10.53
C VAL A 143 32.43 8.09 -11.53
N TYR A 144 32.78 6.94 -12.10
CA TYR A 144 33.88 6.79 -13.07
C TYR A 144 33.46 6.05 -14.35
N GLU A 145 32.19 5.64 -14.45
CA GLU A 145 31.65 4.92 -15.61
C GLU A 145 30.74 5.86 -16.41
N PRO A 146 30.94 6.01 -17.73
CA PRO A 146 30.08 6.85 -18.54
C PRO A 146 28.70 6.19 -18.75
N LEU A 147 27.63 6.96 -18.66
CA LEU A 147 26.27 6.56 -19.05
C LEU A 147 25.95 7.19 -20.41
N GLN A 148 25.69 6.37 -21.42
CA GLN A 148 25.29 6.88 -22.73
C GLN A 148 23.85 7.39 -22.68
N THR A 149 23.65 8.58 -23.25
CA THR A 149 22.36 9.27 -23.35
C THR A 149 21.77 9.17 -24.74
#